data_AF-W7M502-F1
#
_entry.id   AF-W7M502-F1
#
_cell.length_a   1.000
_cell.length_b   1.000
_cell.length_c   1.000
_cell.angle_alpha   90.00
_cell.angle_beta   90.00
_cell.angle_gamma   90.00
#
_symmetry.space_group_name_H-M   'P 1'
#
loop_
_entity.id
_entity.type
_entity.pdbx_description
1 polymer ?
#
loop_
_entity_poly.entity_id
_entity_poly.type
_entity_poly.pdbx_seq_one_letter_code
_entity_poly.pdbx_strand_id
1 'polypeptide(L)'
;MAENNMDKVPRGTEDISSKRGAPTPRYMVIHRVKCPRSTPAHSGHPPLSSYLDVPRLFVGDNEASPLKGQIPDEDSQMRAKRNPTISFIIHRTYNCLEYHNAVFEALREASASSAPHNLSSQLCLSNDADGAVAEAEYIEIVSKDLNDGIEAVKEADTLQDTVDESLLLGWQREHNLVAPYLHFYHTRHLLRDNVPQLPERQSQDINLLLKYLDKEFSPDYQEAEKLFFREGLVSRKHFHKLFGPREILVTVEEGNHVAMVSKYPPLPGSNPIRLECEMWKFDGRFAKFRRIITIPWPKHAADADKVPIKSLGIFPLRFDQQLEHRLRTRGEFFWKLRKPRLVLYDAPSQVLDYRMVNGRYMVDIETYRRFHRPNTIQNVATEHVEQYLPLEVTESVSPPTGSFTLLLPPTTYGFGFHDKKWRKLVIGYATDIVWNEDLFHKLVIPEGEKNILRALLPENKASVDVEAGRDRGSLFLFRGE
;
A
#
# COMPACT_ATOMS: atom_id res chain seq x y z
N MET A 1 -41.26 65.26 40.29
CA MET A 1 -42.24 64.22 39.92
C MET A 1 -41.46 62.93 39.82
N ALA A 2 -41.32 62.24 40.96
CA ALA A 2 -42.09 61.05 41.36
C ALA A 2 -41.42 59.78 40.80
N GLU A 3 -41.13 58.71 41.51
CA GLU A 3 -41.28 58.33 42.93
C GLU A 3 -40.45 57.04 43.15
N ASN A 4 -39.87 56.91 44.35
CA ASN A 4 -39.52 55.72 45.14
C ASN A 4 -39.30 54.34 44.48
N ASN A 5 -38.20 53.65 44.82
CA ASN A 5 -38.14 52.82 46.05
C ASN A 5 -36.76 52.20 46.27
N MET A 6 -36.25 52.29 47.51
CA MET A 6 -35.18 51.44 48.03
C MET A 6 -35.79 50.24 48.73
N ASP A 7 -35.19 49.05 48.59
CA ASP A 7 -35.14 48.07 49.67
C ASP A 7 -33.96 47.09 49.55
N LYS A 8 -33.18 47.01 50.63
CA LYS A 8 -32.42 45.88 51.22
C LYS A 8 -31.39 45.04 50.43
N VAL A 9 -30.14 45.20 50.85
CA VAL A 9 -28.99 44.23 50.93
C VAL A 9 -29.32 43.14 52.00
N PRO A 10 -28.76 41.89 52.11
CA PRO A 10 -27.41 41.39 51.69
C PRO A 10 -27.26 39.91 51.19
N ARG A 11 -25.98 39.56 50.90
CA ARG A 11 -25.26 38.27 51.12
C ARG A 11 -25.17 37.27 49.95
N GLY A 12 -24.00 37.34 49.32
CA GLY A 12 -23.05 36.27 49.06
C GLY A 12 -23.54 34.82 49.14
N THR A 13 -23.46 34.16 47.99
CA THR A 13 -23.17 32.73 47.89
C THR A 13 -22.09 32.56 46.85
N GLU A 14 -20.97 31.99 47.30
CA GLU A 14 -19.84 31.56 46.50
C GLU A 14 -20.31 30.53 45.45
N ASP A 15 -20.27 30.90 44.18
CA ASP A 15 -20.33 29.91 43.10
C ASP A 15 -18.92 29.33 42.92
N ILE A 16 -18.64 28.27 43.67
CA ILE A 16 -17.57 27.32 43.37
C ILE A 16 -17.99 26.57 42.11
N SER A 17 -17.79 27.22 40.95
CA SER A 17 -17.86 26.56 39.65
C SER A 17 -16.61 25.69 39.51
N SER A 18 -16.72 24.45 39.99
CA SER A 18 -15.77 23.41 39.64
C SER A 18 -15.78 23.25 38.11
N LYS A 19 -14.68 23.65 37.45
CA LYS A 19 -14.38 23.21 36.09
C LYS A 19 -14.30 21.68 36.12
N ARG A 20 -15.42 20.99 35.85
CA ARG A 20 -15.39 19.56 35.53
C ARG A 20 -14.58 19.44 34.24
N GLY A 21 -13.35 18.95 34.34
CA GLY A 21 -12.53 18.63 33.18
C GLY A 21 -13.29 17.71 32.24
N ALA A 22 -13.09 17.89 30.93
CA ALA A 22 -13.69 17.01 29.94
C ALA A 22 -13.35 15.53 30.28
N PRO A 23 -14.32 14.62 30.18
CA PRO A 23 -14.11 13.24 30.61
C PRO A 23 -13.04 12.56 29.75
N THR A 24 -12.04 11.96 30.41
CA THR A 24 -10.92 11.30 29.75
C THR A 24 -11.39 10.15 28.84
N PRO A 25 -10.89 10.07 27.60
CA PRO A 25 -11.26 9.00 26.69
C PRO A 25 -10.69 7.64 27.15
N ARG A 26 -11.43 6.57 26.87
CA ARG A 26 -11.06 5.18 27.16
C ARG A 26 -11.54 4.26 26.05
N TYR A 27 -10.99 3.06 25.98
CA TYR A 27 -11.48 1.99 25.11
C TYR A 27 -12.19 0.93 25.93
N MET A 28 -12.99 0.09 25.26
CA MET A 28 -13.67 -1.05 25.87
C MET A 28 -13.29 -2.32 25.13
N VAL A 29 -13.12 -3.43 25.84
CA VAL A 29 -12.90 -4.75 25.23
C VAL A 29 -14.16 -5.58 25.43
N ILE A 30 -14.64 -6.18 24.34
CA ILE A 30 -15.78 -7.10 24.33
C ILE A 30 -15.26 -8.45 23.85
N HIS A 31 -15.49 -9.48 24.65
CA HIS A 31 -15.10 -10.85 24.37
C HIS A 31 -16.30 -11.61 23.77
N ARG A 32 -16.15 -12.10 22.54
CA ARG A 32 -17.22 -12.72 21.75
C ARG A 32 -16.91 -14.19 21.54
N VAL A 33 -17.70 -15.08 22.12
CA VAL A 33 -17.56 -16.53 21.91
C VAL A 33 -18.46 -16.95 20.75
N LYS A 34 -17.87 -17.53 19.72
CA LYS A 34 -18.59 -18.15 18.59
C LYS A 34 -18.57 -19.66 18.74
N CYS A 35 -19.73 -20.29 18.61
CA CYS A 35 -19.85 -21.75 18.61
C CYS A 35 -20.50 -22.21 17.30
N PRO A 36 -19.84 -23.10 16.50
CA PRO A 36 -20.41 -23.60 15.26
C PRO A 36 -21.59 -24.56 15.46
N ARG A 37 -21.79 -25.06 16.69
CA ARG A 37 -22.84 -26.04 17.04
C ARG A 37 -22.81 -27.31 16.19
N SER A 38 -21.61 -27.68 15.72
CA SER A 38 -21.40 -28.77 14.75
C SER A 38 -21.35 -30.16 15.39
N THR A 39 -21.17 -30.26 16.71
CA THR A 39 -21.07 -31.53 17.44
C THR A 39 -22.23 -31.69 18.44
N PRO A 40 -22.59 -32.93 18.83
CA PRO A 40 -23.66 -33.16 19.81
C PRO A 40 -23.46 -32.41 21.13
N ALA A 41 -22.22 -32.37 21.63
CA ALA A 41 -21.86 -31.67 22.88
C ALA A 41 -22.05 -30.14 22.77
N HIS A 42 -21.88 -29.57 21.58
CA HIS A 42 -22.03 -28.13 21.33
C HIS A 42 -23.41 -27.74 20.78
N SER A 43 -24.30 -28.71 20.53
CA SER A 43 -25.61 -28.46 19.90
C SER A 43 -26.50 -27.50 20.72
N GLY A 44 -26.36 -27.51 22.04
CA GLY A 44 -27.08 -26.63 22.97
C GLY A 44 -26.43 -25.26 23.22
N HIS A 45 -25.24 -25.00 22.66
CA HIS A 45 -24.54 -23.74 22.90
C HIS A 45 -25.16 -22.58 22.10
N PRO A 46 -25.14 -21.35 22.64
CA PRO A 46 -25.49 -20.17 21.86
C PRO A 46 -24.49 -19.99 20.69
N PRO A 47 -24.96 -19.57 19.49
CA PRO A 47 -24.08 -19.39 18.34
C PRO A 47 -23.08 -18.25 18.52
N LEU A 48 -23.47 -17.21 19.26
CA LEU A 48 -22.67 -16.07 19.62
C LEU A 48 -23.07 -15.59 21.02
N SER A 49 -22.09 -15.35 21.88
CA SER A 49 -22.30 -14.73 23.20
C SER A 49 -21.22 -13.71 23.52
N SER A 50 -21.58 -12.67 24.27
CA SER A 50 -20.72 -11.52 24.55
C SER A 50 -20.44 -11.38 26.05
N TYR A 51 -19.19 -11.10 26.40
CA TYR A 51 -18.71 -11.00 27.78
C TYR A 51 -17.75 -9.81 27.97
N LEU A 52 -17.63 -9.33 29.21
CA LEU A 52 -16.68 -8.27 29.60
C LEU A 52 -15.35 -8.81 30.11
N ASP A 53 -15.26 -10.12 30.33
CA ASP A 53 -14.07 -10.83 30.80
C ASP A 53 -13.67 -11.95 29.83
N VAL A 54 -12.41 -12.40 29.94
CA VAL A 54 -11.85 -13.44 29.07
C VAL A 54 -12.58 -14.76 29.34
N PRO A 55 -13.18 -15.38 28.31
CA PRO A 55 -13.93 -16.60 28.48
C PRO A 55 -13.01 -17.79 28.75
N ARG A 56 -13.49 -18.73 29.57
CA ARG A 56 -12.80 -19.98 29.91
C ARG A 56 -13.81 -21.07 30.29
N LEU A 57 -13.34 -22.28 30.50
CA LEU A 57 -14.11 -23.31 31.21
C LEU A 57 -13.74 -23.29 32.69
N PHE A 58 -14.72 -23.53 33.56
CA PHE A 58 -14.56 -23.48 35.01
C PHE A 58 -14.55 -24.88 35.61
N VAL A 59 -14.13 -24.98 36.88
CA VAL A 59 -14.20 -26.21 37.65
C VAL A 59 -15.60 -26.85 37.56
N GLY A 60 -15.63 -28.15 37.24
CA GLY A 60 -16.85 -28.93 37.05
C GLY A 60 -17.46 -28.87 35.64
N ASP A 61 -16.99 -27.98 34.76
CA ASP A 61 -17.44 -27.94 33.38
C ASP A 61 -16.95 -29.18 32.60
N ASN A 62 -17.76 -29.64 31.65
CA ASN A 62 -17.49 -30.80 30.79
C ASN A 62 -17.59 -30.42 29.30
N GLU A 63 -17.44 -31.39 28.39
CA GLU A 63 -17.51 -31.15 26.94
C GLU A 63 -18.82 -30.50 26.46
N ALA A 64 -19.91 -30.63 27.22
CA ALA A 64 -21.19 -30.02 26.89
C ALA A 64 -21.38 -28.62 27.52
N SER A 65 -20.50 -28.19 28.43
CA SER A 65 -20.53 -26.84 29.00
C SER A 65 -20.11 -25.81 27.95
N PRO A 66 -20.79 -24.65 27.84
CA PRO A 66 -20.37 -23.61 26.90
C PRO A 66 -19.13 -22.86 27.44
N LEU A 67 -18.23 -22.51 26.53
CA LEU A 67 -17.17 -21.53 26.79
C LEU A 67 -17.81 -20.19 27.13
N LYS A 68 -17.51 -19.64 28.31
CA LYS A 68 -18.21 -18.45 28.84
C LYS A 68 -17.28 -17.56 29.66
N GLY A 69 -17.57 -16.27 29.68
CA GLY A 69 -17.09 -15.35 30.72
C GLY A 69 -18.02 -15.36 31.94
N GLN A 70 -17.55 -14.82 33.06
CA GLN A 70 -18.33 -14.64 34.27
C GLN A 70 -19.28 -13.44 34.18
N ILE A 71 -18.99 -12.47 33.31
CA ILE A 71 -19.74 -11.22 33.18
C ILE A 71 -20.37 -11.16 31.77
N PRO A 72 -21.53 -11.82 31.56
CA PRO A 72 -22.25 -11.76 30.29
C PRO A 72 -22.81 -10.36 30.05
N ASP A 73 -22.67 -9.87 28.83
CA ASP A 73 -23.15 -8.54 28.46
C ASP A 73 -23.42 -8.42 26.96
N GLU A 74 -24.62 -8.81 26.53
CA GLU A 74 -25.06 -8.72 25.13
C GLU A 74 -25.31 -7.28 24.66
N ASP A 75 -25.61 -6.36 25.59
CA ASP A 75 -25.90 -4.95 25.29
C ASP A 75 -24.67 -4.05 25.44
N SER A 76 -23.52 -4.61 25.82
CA SER A 76 -22.22 -3.93 26.01
C SER A 76 -21.89 -3.00 24.85
N GLN A 77 -21.97 -3.52 23.62
CA GLN A 77 -21.66 -2.77 22.40
C GLN A 77 -22.60 -1.59 22.21
N MET A 78 -23.91 -1.78 22.43
CA MET A 78 -24.92 -0.74 22.26
C MET A 78 -24.77 0.37 23.32
N ARG A 79 -24.46 0.01 24.56
CA ARG A 79 -24.14 0.98 25.61
C ARG A 79 -22.83 1.72 25.33
N ALA A 80 -21.83 1.02 24.82
CA ALA A 80 -20.54 1.60 24.50
C ALA A 80 -20.65 2.67 23.41
N LYS A 81 -21.43 2.40 22.35
CA LYS A 81 -21.72 3.35 21.26
C LYS A 81 -22.40 4.64 21.73
N ARG A 82 -23.16 4.58 22.82
CA ARG A 82 -23.86 5.75 23.39
C ARG A 82 -23.02 6.52 24.40
N ASN A 83 -21.87 5.98 24.80
CA ASN A 83 -21.03 6.58 25.84
C ASN A 83 -19.98 7.50 25.20
N PRO A 84 -20.06 8.83 25.42
CA PRO A 84 -19.12 9.78 24.82
C PRO A 84 -17.67 9.63 25.33
N THR A 85 -17.45 8.86 26.40
CA THR A 85 -16.11 8.59 26.93
C THR A 85 -15.41 7.43 26.24
N ILE A 86 -16.13 6.62 25.45
CA ILE A 86 -15.55 5.46 24.76
C ILE A 86 -15.12 5.90 23.36
N SER A 87 -13.83 5.73 23.05
CA SER A 87 -13.28 6.15 21.75
C SER A 87 -13.39 5.06 20.70
N PHE A 88 -13.08 3.82 21.09
CA PHE A 88 -13.19 2.64 20.25
C PHE A 88 -13.45 1.38 21.10
N ILE A 89 -13.94 0.34 20.45
CA ILE A 89 -14.26 -0.96 21.04
C ILE A 89 -13.36 -2.01 20.40
N ILE A 90 -12.69 -2.82 21.22
CA ILE A 90 -11.95 -4.00 20.79
C ILE A 90 -12.87 -5.21 20.87
N HIS A 91 -13.11 -5.85 19.74
CA HIS A 91 -13.84 -7.11 19.65
C HIS A 91 -12.85 -8.26 19.57
N ARG A 92 -12.74 -9.07 20.63
CA ARG A 92 -11.95 -10.31 20.63
C ARG A 92 -12.87 -11.49 20.39
N THR A 93 -12.63 -12.24 19.32
CA THR A 93 -13.45 -13.41 18.96
C THR A 93 -12.75 -14.70 19.37
N TYR A 94 -13.50 -15.60 19.99
CA TYR A 94 -13.04 -16.89 20.48
C TYR A 94 -13.83 -18.01 19.82
N ASN A 95 -13.15 -19.08 19.41
CA ASN A 95 -13.78 -20.26 18.86
C ASN A 95 -14.03 -21.29 19.97
N CYS A 96 -15.30 -21.48 20.32
CA CYS A 96 -15.70 -22.40 21.38
C CYS A 96 -15.23 -23.83 21.09
N LEU A 97 -15.38 -24.30 19.85
CA LEU A 97 -15.05 -25.68 19.49
C LEU A 97 -13.54 -25.93 19.53
N GLU A 98 -12.73 -25.04 18.97
CA GLU A 98 -11.27 -25.19 18.98
C GLU A 98 -10.71 -25.14 20.40
N TYR A 99 -11.25 -24.26 21.25
CA TYR A 99 -10.87 -24.21 22.66
C TYR A 99 -11.20 -25.52 23.38
N HIS A 100 -12.40 -26.08 23.17
CA HIS A 100 -12.78 -27.36 23.76
C HIS A 100 -11.86 -28.49 23.31
N ASN A 101 -11.57 -28.57 22.00
CA ASN A 101 -10.66 -29.57 21.48
C ASN A 101 -9.30 -29.49 22.19
N ALA A 102 -8.71 -28.29 22.29
CA ALA A 102 -7.41 -28.11 22.94
C ALA A 102 -7.42 -28.53 24.43
N VAL A 103 -8.45 -28.13 25.19
CA VAL A 103 -8.53 -28.43 26.63
C VAL A 103 -8.81 -29.91 26.88
N PHE A 104 -9.80 -30.50 26.19
CA PHE A 104 -10.21 -31.88 26.44
C PHE A 104 -9.26 -32.91 25.82
N GLU A 105 -8.55 -32.59 24.72
CA GLU A 105 -7.44 -33.42 24.26
C GLU A 105 -6.32 -33.47 25.29
N ALA A 106 -5.90 -32.33 25.82
CA ALA A 106 -4.88 -32.28 26.87
C ALA A 106 -5.29 -33.07 28.13
N LEU A 107 -6.56 -32.98 28.54
CA LEU A 107 -7.10 -33.78 29.66
C LEU A 107 -7.11 -35.29 29.36
N ARG A 108 -7.46 -35.69 28.14
CA ARG A 108 -7.43 -37.11 27.72
C ARG A 108 -6.01 -37.66 27.70
N GLU A 109 -5.04 -36.89 27.22
CA GLU A 109 -3.62 -37.27 27.23
C GLU A 109 -3.08 -37.42 28.66
N ALA A 110 -3.42 -36.48 29.54
CA ALA A 110 -3.06 -36.54 30.96
C ALA A 110 -3.73 -37.73 31.69
N SER A 111 -4.94 -38.12 31.26
CA SER A 111 -5.66 -39.26 31.84
C SER A 111 -5.15 -40.60 31.32
N ALA A 112 -4.78 -40.69 30.03
CA ALA A 112 -4.29 -41.92 29.40
C ALA A 112 -2.92 -42.37 29.92
N SER A 113 -2.15 -41.46 30.52
CA SER A 113 -0.89 -41.76 31.22
C SER A 113 -1.10 -42.34 32.63
N SER A 114 -2.36 -42.41 33.10
CA SER A 114 -2.79 -43.17 34.28
C SER A 114 -3.64 -44.38 33.86
N ALA A 115 -3.33 -45.58 34.39
CA ALA A 115 -3.87 -46.86 33.92
C ALA A 115 -5.42 -46.97 33.94
N PRO A 116 -6.03 -47.85 33.10
CA PRO A 116 -7.39 -47.67 32.62
C PRO A 116 -8.42 -48.29 33.56
N HIS A 117 -9.31 -47.46 34.09
CA HIS A 117 -10.62 -47.91 34.54
C HIS A 117 -11.71 -47.03 33.94
N ASN A 118 -12.48 -47.63 33.02
CA ASN A 118 -13.83 -47.24 32.61
C ASN A 118 -14.14 -45.73 32.60
N LEU A 119 -13.56 -44.97 31.66
CA LEU A 119 -14.04 -43.62 31.36
C LEU A 119 -15.25 -43.67 30.42
N SER A 120 -16.42 -43.97 30.97
CA SER A 120 -17.72 -43.74 30.29
C SER A 120 -18.55 -42.67 30.99
N SER A 121 -17.93 -41.75 31.72
CA SER A 121 -18.58 -40.60 32.32
C SER A 121 -17.82 -39.34 31.93
N GLN A 122 -18.56 -38.37 31.38
CA GLN A 122 -18.12 -37.03 30.97
C GLN A 122 -16.89 -36.55 31.76
N LEU A 123 -15.76 -36.38 31.07
CA LEU A 123 -14.58 -35.75 31.65
C LEU A 123 -14.97 -34.35 32.11
N CYS A 124 -14.88 -34.09 33.41
CA CYS A 124 -15.11 -32.78 34.00
C CYS A 124 -13.78 -32.17 34.43
N LEU A 125 -13.67 -30.85 34.32
CA LEU A 125 -12.52 -30.09 34.78
C LEU A 125 -12.39 -30.13 36.31
N SER A 126 -11.21 -30.47 36.81
CA SER A 126 -10.91 -30.48 38.24
C SER A 126 -10.52 -29.09 38.78
N ASN A 127 -10.06 -28.19 37.90
CA ASN A 127 -9.72 -26.80 38.18
C ASN A 127 -10.20 -25.93 37.02
N ASP A 128 -10.30 -24.62 37.22
CA ASP A 128 -10.53 -23.67 36.12
C ASP A 128 -9.47 -23.83 35.03
N ALA A 129 -9.90 -23.85 33.78
CA ALA A 129 -9.01 -23.87 32.64
C ALA A 129 -8.39 -22.50 32.39
N ASP A 130 -7.28 -22.47 31.65
CA ASP A 130 -6.66 -21.23 31.23
C ASP A 130 -7.61 -20.40 30.35
N GLY A 131 -7.47 -19.07 30.41
CA GLY A 131 -8.26 -18.16 29.58
C GLY A 131 -8.09 -18.49 28.10
N ALA A 132 -9.19 -18.46 27.35
CA ALA A 132 -9.14 -18.70 25.91
C ALA A 132 -8.25 -17.67 25.20
N VAL A 133 -7.58 -18.11 24.13
CA VAL A 133 -6.81 -17.23 23.24
C VAL A 133 -7.75 -16.76 22.12
N ALA A 134 -7.73 -15.46 21.84
CA ALA A 134 -8.57 -14.89 20.79
C ALA A 134 -8.05 -15.31 19.41
N GLU A 135 -8.93 -15.83 18.56
CA GLU A 135 -8.63 -16.21 17.17
C GLU A 135 -8.53 -14.98 16.27
N ALA A 136 -9.37 -13.98 16.55
CA ALA A 136 -9.44 -12.75 15.78
C ALA A 136 -9.70 -11.54 16.69
N GLU A 137 -9.14 -10.40 16.32
CA GLU A 137 -9.36 -9.12 16.99
C GLU A 137 -9.71 -8.04 15.96
N TYR A 138 -10.69 -7.21 16.29
CA TYR A 138 -11.19 -6.12 15.43
C TYR A 138 -11.43 -4.85 16.25
N ILE A 139 -11.01 -3.69 15.72
CA ILE A 139 -11.30 -2.36 16.29
C ILE A 139 -12.56 -1.79 15.66
N GLU A 140 -13.54 -1.42 16.46
CA GLU A 140 -14.67 -0.60 16.05
C GLU A 140 -14.50 0.83 16.58
N ILE A 141 -14.32 1.81 15.70
CA ILE A 141 -14.24 3.21 16.11
C ILE A 141 -15.64 3.77 16.31
N VAL A 142 -15.88 4.34 17.49
CA VAL A 142 -17.18 4.88 17.89
C VAL A 142 -17.13 6.39 18.17
N SER A 143 -15.98 6.93 18.59
CA SER A 143 -15.79 8.35 18.78
C SER A 143 -15.66 9.08 17.45
N LYS A 144 -16.46 10.14 17.31
CA LYS A 144 -16.34 11.09 16.21
C LYS A 144 -15.02 11.86 16.30
N ASP A 145 -14.57 12.23 17.50
CA ASP A 145 -13.31 12.97 17.67
C ASP A 145 -12.09 12.14 17.22
N LEU A 146 -12.08 10.83 17.46
CA LEU A 146 -11.03 9.95 16.97
C LEU A 146 -11.06 9.87 15.44
N ASN A 147 -12.24 9.74 14.84
CA ASN A 147 -12.40 9.70 13.39
C ASN A 147 -11.93 11.01 12.75
N ASP A 148 -12.47 12.14 13.22
CA ASP A 148 -12.13 13.49 12.75
C ASP A 148 -10.64 13.77 12.95
N GLY A 149 -10.03 13.28 14.04
CA GLY A 149 -8.59 13.40 14.29
C GLY A 149 -7.74 12.66 13.25
N ILE A 150 -8.09 11.41 12.92
CA ILE A 150 -7.35 10.65 11.88
C ILE A 150 -7.58 11.27 10.49
N GLU A 151 -8.79 11.75 10.22
CA GLU A 151 -9.12 12.47 8.97
C GLU A 151 -8.33 13.77 8.83
N ALA A 152 -8.16 14.55 9.91
CA ALA A 152 -7.33 15.74 9.92
C ALA A 152 -5.86 15.42 9.61
N VAL A 153 -5.31 14.31 10.14
CA VAL A 153 -3.96 13.85 9.80
C VAL A 153 -3.87 13.43 8.33
N LYS A 154 -4.89 12.75 7.80
CA LYS A 154 -4.95 12.36 6.38
C LYS A 154 -4.97 13.58 5.46
N GLU A 155 -5.73 14.62 5.81
CA GLU A 155 -5.77 15.88 5.05
C GLU A 155 -4.41 16.59 5.09
N ALA A 156 -3.79 16.68 6.27
CA ALA A 156 -2.45 17.27 6.41
C ALA A 156 -1.38 16.54 5.58
N ASP A 157 -1.45 15.20 5.51
CA ASP A 157 -0.57 14.35 4.71
C ASP A 157 -0.77 14.55 3.19
N THR A 158 -1.98 14.93 2.76
CA THR A 158 -2.32 15.13 1.34
C THR A 158 -1.83 16.47 0.77
N LEU A 159 -1.63 17.49 1.61
CA LEU A 159 -1.38 18.88 1.20
C LEU A 159 0.04 19.15 0.63
N GLN A 160 0.84 18.13 0.35
CA GLN A 160 2.25 18.28 -0.07
C GLN A 160 2.49 18.47 -1.60
N ASP A 161 1.49 18.89 -2.39
CA ASP A 161 1.64 19.11 -3.86
C ASP A 161 2.30 17.92 -4.60
N THR A 162 1.96 16.69 -4.22
CA THR A 162 2.48 15.47 -4.87
C THR A 162 1.39 14.74 -5.63
N VAL A 163 1.79 13.92 -6.61
CA VAL A 163 0.91 12.92 -7.24
C VAL A 163 0.57 11.77 -6.25
N ASP A 164 1.19 11.79 -5.08
CA ASP A 164 1.04 10.75 -4.07
C ASP A 164 -0.19 11.03 -3.20
N GLU A 165 -1.05 10.03 -3.10
CA GLU A 165 -2.18 10.06 -2.17
C GLU A 165 -1.68 9.76 -0.75
N SER A 166 -2.44 10.22 0.24
CA SER A 166 -2.12 10.01 1.66
C SER A 166 -1.93 8.53 2.02
N LEU A 167 -0.99 8.26 2.95
CA LEU A 167 -0.79 6.93 3.54
C LEU A 167 -2.02 6.45 4.33
N LEU A 168 -2.83 7.39 4.83
CA LEU A 168 -4.07 7.12 5.54
C LEU A 168 -5.26 6.90 4.60
N LEU A 169 -5.07 6.88 3.28
CA LEU A 169 -6.16 6.63 2.35
C LEU A 169 -6.85 5.28 2.64
N GLY A 170 -8.16 5.32 2.83
CA GLY A 170 -8.98 4.13 3.11
C GLY A 170 -8.69 3.45 4.45
N TRP A 171 -8.09 4.15 5.42
CA TRP A 171 -7.81 3.61 6.75
C TRP A 171 -9.05 2.99 7.45
N GLN A 172 -10.26 3.50 7.16
CA GLN A 172 -11.55 3.02 7.72
C GLN A 172 -12.05 1.69 7.17
N ARG A 173 -11.42 1.12 6.13
CA ARG A 173 -11.84 -0.16 5.56
C ARG A 173 -11.84 -1.22 6.65
N GLU A 174 -12.88 -2.07 6.69
CA GLU A 174 -13.03 -3.09 7.74
C GLU A 174 -11.76 -3.93 7.93
N HIS A 175 -11.08 -4.29 6.83
CA HIS A 175 -9.87 -5.11 6.82
C HIS A 175 -8.67 -4.43 7.49
N ASN A 176 -8.61 -3.09 7.48
CA ASN A 176 -7.55 -2.30 8.11
C ASN A 176 -7.74 -2.21 9.64
N LEU A 177 -8.96 -2.49 10.11
CA LEU A 177 -9.36 -2.52 11.51
C LEU A 177 -9.29 -3.94 12.10
N VAL A 178 -8.70 -4.91 11.39
CA VAL A 178 -8.47 -6.29 11.88
C VAL A 178 -7.02 -6.43 12.32
N ALA A 179 -6.77 -7.10 13.44
CA ALA A 179 -5.43 -7.43 13.92
C ALA A 179 -4.65 -8.24 12.86
N PRO A 180 -3.35 -7.96 12.64
CA PRO A 180 -2.47 -7.12 13.45
C PRO A 180 -2.43 -5.67 12.96
N TYR A 181 -3.56 -5.09 12.55
CA TYR A 181 -3.74 -3.67 12.25
C TYR A 181 -2.71 -3.14 11.25
N LEU A 182 -2.53 -3.85 10.13
CA LEU A 182 -1.45 -3.58 9.17
C LEU A 182 -1.41 -2.12 8.71
N HIS A 183 -2.57 -1.49 8.52
CA HIS A 183 -2.63 -0.08 8.14
C HIS A 183 -2.00 0.81 9.22
N PHE A 184 -2.42 0.67 10.49
CA PHE A 184 -1.86 1.42 11.62
C PHE A 184 -0.42 1.00 11.96
N TYR A 185 -0.02 -0.24 11.66
CA TYR A 185 1.38 -0.63 11.72
C TYR A 185 2.23 0.28 10.84
N HIS A 186 1.82 0.55 9.60
CA HIS A 186 2.55 1.44 8.72
C HIS A 186 2.38 2.93 9.07
N THR A 187 1.21 3.37 9.53
CA THR A 187 0.91 4.81 9.71
C THR A 187 1.06 5.34 11.15
N ARG A 188 1.43 4.50 12.13
CA ARG A 188 1.57 4.92 13.55
C ARG A 188 2.49 6.12 13.77
N HIS A 189 3.57 6.23 13.00
CA HIS A 189 4.53 7.32 13.13
C HIS A 189 3.92 8.63 12.61
N LEU A 190 3.27 8.59 11.44
CA LEU A 190 2.53 9.71 10.88
C LEU A 190 1.46 10.23 11.86
N LEU A 191 0.72 9.33 12.52
CA LEU A 191 -0.23 9.72 13.57
C LEU A 191 0.48 10.42 14.74
N ARG A 192 1.55 9.83 15.29
CA ARG A 192 2.32 10.41 16.41
C ARG A 192 2.86 11.79 16.10
N ASP A 193 3.40 11.99 14.91
CA ASP A 193 4.04 13.25 14.52
C ASP A 193 3.03 14.40 14.37
N ASN A 194 1.77 14.08 14.08
CA ASN A 194 0.69 15.06 13.91
C ASN A 194 -0.16 15.27 15.16
N VAL A 195 -0.09 14.40 16.17
CA VAL A 195 -0.82 14.55 17.46
C VAL A 195 -0.67 15.95 18.10
N PRO A 196 0.50 16.61 18.11
CA PRO A 196 0.66 17.94 18.71
C PRO A 196 -0.11 19.06 18.01
N GLN A 197 -0.48 18.86 16.74
CA GLN A 197 -1.17 19.86 15.91
C GLN A 197 -2.69 19.77 16.02
N LEU A 198 -3.19 18.70 16.66
CA LEU A 198 -4.62 18.43 16.76
C LEU A 198 -5.22 19.09 18.03
N PRO A 199 -6.53 19.36 18.03
CA PRO A 199 -7.29 19.72 19.22
C PRO A 199 -7.10 18.70 20.36
N GLU A 200 -7.08 19.19 21.60
CA GLU A 200 -6.79 18.40 22.80
C GLU A 200 -7.56 17.07 22.85
N ARG A 201 -8.86 17.10 22.52
CA ARG A 201 -9.71 15.91 22.53
C ARG A 201 -9.29 14.85 21.50
N GLN A 202 -8.98 15.29 20.28
CA GLN A 202 -8.55 14.40 19.18
C GLN A 202 -7.16 13.82 19.48
N SER A 203 -6.26 14.64 20.01
CA SER A 203 -4.94 14.21 20.48
C SER A 203 -5.04 13.14 21.56
N GLN A 204 -5.94 13.29 22.54
CA GLN A 204 -6.17 12.28 23.58
C GLN A 204 -6.67 10.95 22.99
N ASP A 205 -7.61 11.01 22.04
CA ASP A 205 -8.18 9.83 21.37
C ASP A 205 -7.13 9.07 20.53
N ILE A 206 -6.32 9.78 19.74
CA ILE A 206 -5.25 9.14 18.94
C ILE A 206 -4.16 8.56 19.85
N ASN A 207 -3.76 9.28 20.91
CA ASN A 207 -2.81 8.76 21.88
C ASN A 207 -3.32 7.49 22.58
N LEU A 208 -4.63 7.42 22.86
CA LEU A 208 -5.24 6.23 23.43
C LEU A 208 -5.13 5.04 22.47
N LEU A 209 -5.42 5.24 21.18
CA LEU A 209 -5.26 4.21 20.15
C LEU A 209 -3.81 3.74 20.03
N LEU A 210 -2.86 4.68 19.91
CA LEU A 210 -1.44 4.38 19.81
C LEU A 210 -0.92 3.61 21.04
N LYS A 211 -1.35 4.02 22.24
CA LYS A 211 -1.01 3.34 23.51
C LYS A 211 -1.53 1.90 23.54
N TYR A 212 -2.73 1.66 23.03
CA TYR A 212 -3.27 0.30 22.90
C TYR A 212 -2.39 -0.55 21.96
N LEU A 213 -2.07 -0.03 20.78
CA LEU A 213 -1.23 -0.72 19.80
C LEU A 213 0.18 -1.01 20.36
N ASP A 214 0.80 -0.04 21.04
CA ASP A 214 2.12 -0.23 21.66
C ASP A 214 2.10 -1.27 22.77
N LYS A 215 1.02 -1.32 23.55
CA LYS A 215 0.91 -2.30 24.64
C LYS A 215 0.76 -3.72 24.11
N GLU A 216 -0.12 -3.94 23.13
CA GLU A 216 -0.52 -5.30 22.71
C GLU A 216 0.32 -5.83 21.54
N PHE A 217 0.83 -4.97 20.64
CA PHE A 217 1.48 -5.39 19.39
C PHE A 217 2.95 -4.98 19.23
N SER A 218 3.49 -4.15 20.12
CA SER A 218 4.89 -3.69 20.02
C SER A 218 5.91 -4.83 19.87
N PRO A 219 5.85 -5.94 20.65
CA PRO A 219 6.79 -7.05 20.48
C PRO A 219 6.75 -7.66 19.08
N ASP A 220 5.53 -7.88 18.55
CA ASP A 220 5.32 -8.45 17.22
C ASP A 220 5.78 -7.51 16.10
N TYR A 221 5.54 -6.21 16.26
CA TYR A 221 5.98 -5.18 15.33
C TYR A 221 7.49 -5.01 15.30
N GLN A 222 8.13 -4.98 16.48
CA GLN A 222 9.58 -4.86 16.59
C GLN A 222 10.30 -6.07 16.01
N GLU A 223 9.74 -7.27 16.17
CA GLU A 223 10.27 -8.47 15.54
C GLU A 223 10.28 -8.34 14.00
N ALA A 224 9.17 -7.87 13.41
CA ALA A 224 9.07 -7.63 11.98
C ALA A 224 10.08 -6.57 11.50
N GLU A 225 10.14 -5.42 12.17
CA GLU A 225 11.05 -4.33 11.83
C GLU A 225 12.53 -4.76 11.91
N LYS A 226 12.88 -5.54 12.94
CA LYS A 226 14.24 -6.09 13.08
C LYS A 226 14.59 -6.96 11.87
N LEU A 227 13.72 -7.89 11.49
CA LEU A 227 13.93 -8.75 10.33
C LEU A 227 14.09 -7.92 9.04
N PHE A 228 13.22 -6.94 8.83
CA PHE A 228 13.19 -6.17 7.59
C PHE A 228 14.39 -5.24 7.45
N PHE A 229 14.65 -4.42 8.47
CA PHE A 229 15.59 -3.30 8.36
C PHE A 229 17.00 -3.62 8.85
N ARG A 230 17.16 -4.61 9.74
CA ARG A 230 18.49 -5.01 10.22
C ARG A 230 19.02 -6.25 9.51
N GLU A 231 18.17 -7.23 9.26
CA GLU A 231 18.58 -8.51 8.68
C GLU A 231 18.33 -8.59 7.15
N GLY A 232 17.45 -7.75 6.60
CA GLY A 232 17.07 -7.79 5.18
C GLY A 232 16.26 -9.04 4.81
N LEU A 233 15.63 -9.68 5.80
CA LEU A 233 14.87 -10.93 5.69
C LEU A 233 13.39 -10.69 5.96
N VAL A 234 12.54 -11.57 5.42
CA VAL A 234 11.11 -11.65 5.76
C VAL A 234 10.78 -13.07 6.19
N SER A 235 9.98 -13.21 7.24
CA SER A 235 9.44 -14.49 7.71
C SER A 235 8.02 -14.71 7.20
N ARG A 236 7.51 -15.95 7.24
CA ARG A 236 6.10 -16.23 6.93
C ARG A 236 5.14 -15.47 7.85
N LYS A 237 5.45 -15.46 9.14
CA LYS A 237 4.68 -14.75 10.17
C LYS A 237 4.52 -13.26 9.84
N HIS A 238 5.58 -12.64 9.32
CA HIS A 238 5.62 -11.19 9.07
C HIS A 238 5.42 -10.82 7.60
N PHE A 239 5.09 -11.77 6.72
CA PHE A 239 5.02 -11.54 5.28
C PHE A 239 4.02 -10.44 4.90
N HIS A 240 2.86 -10.39 5.57
CA HIS A 240 1.85 -9.36 5.35
C HIS A 240 2.28 -7.96 5.79
N LYS A 241 3.14 -7.86 6.82
CA LYS A 241 3.67 -6.57 7.34
C LYS A 241 4.72 -5.95 6.43
N LEU A 242 5.19 -6.69 5.43
CA LEU A 242 6.15 -6.18 4.45
C LEU A 242 5.52 -5.11 3.55
N PHE A 243 4.22 -5.24 3.25
CA PHE A 243 3.50 -4.44 2.25
C PHE A 243 2.56 -3.42 2.90
N GLY A 244 2.88 -2.13 2.75
CA GLY A 244 2.10 -1.03 3.34
C GLY A 244 1.10 -0.38 2.39
N PRO A 245 0.34 0.63 2.89
CA PRO A 245 -0.43 1.54 2.05
C PRO A 245 0.52 2.40 1.20
N ARG A 246 0.14 2.70 -0.05
CA ARG A 246 0.91 3.56 -0.97
C ARG A 246 2.37 3.13 -1.16
N GLU A 247 2.64 1.85 -0.96
CA GLU A 247 3.98 1.28 -1.03
C GLU A 247 4.37 1.06 -2.49
N ILE A 248 5.55 1.52 -2.89
CA ILE A 248 6.08 1.25 -4.22
C ILE A 248 6.65 -0.17 -4.24
N LEU A 249 6.07 -1.03 -5.05
CA LEU A 249 6.47 -2.42 -5.26
C LEU A 249 7.18 -2.54 -6.59
N VAL A 250 8.23 -3.37 -6.65
CA VAL A 250 8.93 -3.66 -7.90
C VAL A 250 8.89 -5.16 -8.19
N THR A 251 8.69 -5.45 -9.48
CA THR A 251 8.72 -6.78 -10.08
C THR A 251 9.56 -6.75 -11.35
N VAL A 252 9.81 -7.91 -11.95
CA VAL A 252 10.45 -8.03 -13.27
C VAL A 252 9.44 -8.58 -14.27
N GLU A 253 9.18 -7.84 -15.34
CA GLU A 253 8.32 -8.24 -16.45
C GLU A 253 9.11 -8.13 -17.77
N GLU A 254 9.10 -9.19 -18.57
CA GLU A 254 9.86 -9.26 -19.83
C GLU A 254 11.35 -8.84 -19.66
N GLY A 255 11.97 -9.22 -18.54
CA GLY A 255 13.36 -8.88 -18.22
C GLY A 255 13.59 -7.44 -17.74
N ASN A 256 12.53 -6.65 -17.56
CA ASN A 256 12.61 -5.25 -17.14
C ASN A 256 11.99 -5.03 -15.76
N HIS A 257 12.61 -4.20 -14.93
CA HIS A 257 12.01 -3.80 -13.66
C HIS A 257 10.79 -2.91 -13.89
N VAL A 258 9.68 -3.25 -13.27
CA VAL A 258 8.43 -2.50 -13.34
C VAL A 258 8.00 -2.17 -11.92
N ALA A 259 7.69 -0.89 -11.68
CA ALA A 259 7.19 -0.43 -10.40
C ALA A 259 5.68 -0.18 -10.47
N MET A 260 5.03 -0.41 -9.34
CA MET A 260 3.61 -0.14 -9.11
C MET A 260 3.42 0.34 -7.67
N VAL A 261 2.35 1.07 -7.39
CA VAL A 261 2.05 1.54 -6.03
C VAL A 261 0.85 0.79 -5.47
N SER A 262 0.96 0.22 -4.27
CA SER A 262 -0.20 -0.41 -3.60
C SER A 262 -1.20 0.66 -3.17
N LYS A 263 -2.50 0.43 -3.35
CA LYS A 263 -3.50 1.34 -2.80
C LYS A 263 -3.64 1.18 -1.28
N TYR A 264 -3.61 -0.06 -0.82
CA TYR A 264 -3.90 -0.45 0.56
C TYR A 264 -2.97 -1.59 1.00
N PRO A 265 -2.77 -1.80 2.32
CA PRO A 265 -2.09 -3.00 2.83
C PRO A 265 -2.90 -4.27 2.49
N PRO A 266 -2.27 -5.45 2.56
CA PRO A 266 -2.95 -6.70 2.26
C PRO A 266 -3.96 -7.08 3.34
N LEU A 267 -4.90 -7.96 3.00
CA LEU A 267 -5.78 -8.56 4.00
C LEU A 267 -4.95 -9.46 4.95
N PRO A 268 -5.03 -9.26 6.28
CA PRO A 268 -4.36 -10.12 7.25
C PRO A 268 -4.70 -11.59 7.04
N GLY A 269 -3.68 -12.46 7.12
CA GLY A 269 -3.86 -13.92 6.98
C GLY A 269 -4.13 -14.42 5.55
N SER A 270 -4.28 -13.55 4.54
CA SER A 270 -4.50 -13.98 3.16
C SER A 270 -3.25 -14.62 2.53
N ASN A 271 -3.34 -15.86 2.07
CA ASN A 271 -2.25 -16.52 1.33
C ASN A 271 -2.82 -17.22 0.08
N PRO A 272 -2.38 -16.86 -1.14
CA PRO A 272 -1.38 -15.84 -1.46
C PRO A 272 -1.87 -14.42 -1.13
N ILE A 273 -0.93 -13.51 -0.86
CA ILE A 273 -1.23 -12.09 -0.64
C ILE A 273 -1.83 -11.52 -1.93
N ARG A 274 -2.93 -10.77 -1.82
CA ARG A 274 -3.54 -10.06 -2.94
C ARG A 274 -3.48 -8.56 -2.68
N LEU A 275 -2.87 -7.81 -3.60
CA LEU A 275 -2.78 -6.35 -3.52
C LEU A 275 -3.43 -5.72 -4.73
N GLU A 276 -4.18 -4.65 -4.48
CA GLU A 276 -4.65 -3.73 -5.51
C GLU A 276 -3.57 -2.66 -5.69
N CYS A 277 -3.01 -2.58 -6.90
CA CYS A 277 -1.95 -1.66 -7.24
C CYS A 277 -2.34 -0.74 -8.39
N GLU A 278 -1.73 0.43 -8.42
CA GLU A 278 -1.84 1.41 -9.49
C GLU A 278 -0.54 1.48 -10.26
N MET A 279 -0.66 1.73 -11.56
CA MET A 279 0.45 1.81 -12.49
C MET A 279 0.14 2.87 -13.56
N TRP A 280 1.17 3.44 -14.16
CA TRP A 280 1.02 4.40 -15.27
C TRP A 280 1.29 3.72 -16.62
N LYS A 281 0.43 3.98 -17.60
CA LYS A 281 0.71 3.76 -19.03
C LYS A 281 0.81 5.09 -19.74
N PHE A 282 1.47 5.06 -20.88
CA PHE A 282 1.51 6.17 -21.80
C PHE A 282 1.29 5.67 -23.21
N ASP A 283 0.15 6.05 -23.77
CA ASP A 283 -0.21 5.86 -25.18
C ASP A 283 -0.46 7.23 -25.82
N GLY A 284 0.37 8.24 -25.51
CA GLY A 284 0.15 9.63 -25.94
C GLY A 284 -0.58 10.46 -24.89
N ARG A 285 -1.26 9.82 -23.92
CA ARG A 285 -1.65 10.46 -22.66
C ARG A 285 -1.26 9.55 -21.49
N PHE A 286 -0.85 10.14 -20.38
CA PHE A 286 -0.59 9.39 -19.16
C PHE A 286 -1.92 8.96 -18.53
N ALA A 287 -2.10 7.65 -18.41
CA ALA A 287 -3.28 7.03 -17.82
C ALA A 287 -2.87 6.11 -16.67
N LYS A 288 -3.48 6.33 -15.50
CA LYS A 288 -3.38 5.47 -14.33
C LYS A 288 -4.40 4.35 -14.46
N PHE A 289 -3.95 3.12 -14.27
CA PHE A 289 -4.81 1.94 -14.29
C PHE A 289 -4.57 1.07 -13.06
N ARG A 290 -5.60 0.30 -12.74
CA ARG A 290 -5.62 -0.62 -11.62
C ARG A 290 -5.19 -2.01 -12.05
N ARG A 291 -4.37 -2.66 -11.23
CA ARG A 291 -3.97 -4.05 -11.40
C ARG A 291 -4.02 -4.78 -10.07
N ILE A 292 -4.62 -5.96 -10.05
CA ILE A 292 -4.55 -6.84 -8.89
C ILE A 292 -3.35 -7.77 -9.06
N ILE A 293 -2.41 -7.72 -8.12
CA ILE A 293 -1.28 -8.63 -8.07
C ILE A 293 -1.48 -9.69 -7.00
N THR A 294 -0.94 -10.87 -7.25
CA THR A 294 -0.95 -12.00 -6.31
C THR A 294 0.49 -12.35 -5.99
N ILE A 295 0.84 -12.29 -4.70
CA ILE A 295 2.19 -12.50 -4.19
C ILE A 295 2.18 -13.77 -3.32
N PRO A 296 2.56 -14.93 -3.89
CA PRO A 296 2.73 -16.14 -3.12
C PRO A 296 4.05 -16.11 -2.34
N TRP A 297 4.14 -16.96 -1.31
CA TRP A 297 5.44 -17.29 -0.72
C TRP A 297 6.36 -17.91 -1.79
N PRO A 298 7.67 -17.61 -1.82
CA PRO A 298 8.55 -18.09 -2.87
C PRO A 298 8.63 -19.62 -2.93
N LYS A 299 8.37 -20.19 -4.12
CA LYS A 299 8.37 -21.64 -4.34
C LYS A 299 9.73 -22.30 -4.06
N HIS A 300 10.82 -21.60 -4.37
CA HIS A 300 12.19 -22.09 -4.11
C HIS A 300 12.52 -22.18 -2.60
N ALA A 301 11.68 -21.59 -1.75
CA ALA A 301 11.82 -21.53 -0.31
C ALA A 301 10.55 -22.04 0.39
N ALA A 302 9.88 -23.03 -0.21
CA ALA A 302 8.63 -23.60 0.28
C ALA A 302 8.75 -24.25 1.67
N ASP A 303 9.96 -24.61 2.11
CA ASP A 303 10.19 -25.17 3.44
C ASP A 303 10.92 -24.18 4.37
N ALA A 304 11.41 -23.05 3.85
CA ALA A 304 12.06 -22.03 4.65
C ALA A 304 11.03 -21.09 5.28
N ASP A 305 11.19 -20.84 6.58
CA ASP A 305 10.39 -19.84 7.30
C ASP A 305 10.82 -18.41 6.95
N LYS A 306 12.11 -18.20 6.65
CA LYS A 306 12.72 -16.89 6.38
C LYS A 306 13.42 -16.87 5.03
N VAL A 307 13.27 -15.76 4.31
CA VAL A 307 13.91 -15.53 3.01
C VAL A 307 14.41 -14.08 2.88
N PRO A 308 15.45 -13.81 2.08
CA PRO A 308 15.84 -12.45 1.74
C PRO A 308 14.69 -11.69 1.04
N ILE A 309 14.45 -10.44 1.43
CA ILE A 309 13.36 -9.63 0.83
C ILE A 309 13.58 -9.47 -0.69
N LYS A 310 14.83 -9.28 -1.12
CA LYS A 310 15.18 -9.11 -2.54
C LYS A 310 15.06 -10.40 -3.38
N SER A 311 14.90 -11.57 -2.76
CA SER A 311 14.66 -12.83 -3.50
C SER A 311 13.18 -13.08 -3.80
N LEU A 312 12.28 -12.24 -3.28
CA LEU A 312 10.87 -12.27 -3.63
C LEU A 312 10.67 -11.83 -5.09
N GLY A 313 9.69 -12.43 -5.77
CA GLY A 313 9.33 -12.01 -7.14
C GLY A 313 8.76 -10.59 -7.21
N ILE A 314 8.15 -10.12 -6.11
CA ILE A 314 7.65 -8.76 -5.94
C ILE A 314 8.02 -8.31 -4.53
N PHE A 315 8.67 -7.16 -4.38
CA PHE A 315 9.07 -6.62 -3.08
C PHE A 315 9.00 -5.08 -3.03
N PRO A 316 8.95 -4.47 -1.83
CA PRO A 316 8.95 -3.03 -1.68
C PRO A 316 10.26 -2.37 -2.12
N LEU A 317 10.19 -1.32 -2.94
CA LEU A 317 11.33 -0.59 -3.50
C LEU A 317 12.25 0.01 -2.43
N ARG A 318 11.71 0.34 -1.25
CA ARG A 318 12.48 0.90 -0.12
C ARG A 318 13.67 0.05 0.32
N PHE A 319 13.70 -1.23 -0.05
CA PHE A 319 14.83 -2.14 0.23
C PHE A 319 15.93 -2.13 -0.85
N ASP A 320 15.77 -1.37 -1.94
CA ASP A 320 16.75 -1.27 -3.02
C ASP A 320 16.89 0.15 -3.58
N GLN A 321 17.75 0.97 -2.93
CA GLN A 321 18.00 2.35 -3.36
C GLN A 321 18.70 2.46 -4.72
N GLN A 322 19.53 1.47 -5.10
CA GLN A 322 20.17 1.48 -6.42
C GLN A 322 19.12 1.29 -7.51
N LEU A 323 18.17 0.39 -7.29
CA LEU A 323 17.04 0.19 -8.19
C LEU A 323 16.12 1.42 -8.22
N GLU A 324 15.87 2.06 -7.08
CA GLU A 324 15.10 3.31 -7.03
C GLU A 324 15.74 4.39 -7.92
N HIS A 325 17.05 4.61 -7.78
CA HIS A 325 17.77 5.60 -8.60
C HIS A 325 17.66 5.26 -10.10
N ARG A 326 17.86 3.99 -10.47
CA ARG A 326 17.72 3.53 -11.86
C ARG A 326 16.30 3.77 -12.42
N LEU A 327 15.27 3.47 -11.63
CA LEU A 327 13.88 3.70 -12.03
C LEU A 327 13.57 5.18 -12.19
N ARG A 328 14.08 6.02 -11.27
CA ARG A 328 13.91 7.48 -11.31
C ARG A 328 14.54 8.07 -12.56
N THR A 329 15.81 7.75 -12.83
CA THR A 329 16.52 8.20 -14.04
C THR A 329 15.81 7.73 -15.31
N ARG A 330 15.34 6.47 -15.35
CA ARG A 330 14.56 5.96 -16.49
C ARG A 330 13.27 6.76 -16.68
N GLY A 331 12.54 7.04 -15.61
CA GLY A 331 11.30 7.79 -15.65
C GLY A 331 11.49 9.24 -16.10
N GLU A 332 12.52 9.91 -15.61
CA GLU A 332 12.90 11.26 -16.05
C GLU A 332 13.25 11.28 -17.55
N PHE A 333 13.95 10.26 -18.05
CA PHE A 333 14.20 10.14 -19.48
C PHE A 333 12.91 9.85 -20.25
N PHE A 334 12.05 8.95 -19.76
CA PHE A 334 10.75 8.68 -20.38
C PHE A 334 9.87 9.93 -20.49
N TRP A 335 9.91 10.81 -19.49
CA TRP A 335 9.19 12.08 -19.53
C TRP A 335 9.56 12.92 -20.76
N LYS A 336 10.83 12.90 -21.20
CA LYS A 336 11.27 13.58 -22.42
C LYS A 336 10.69 12.94 -23.69
N LEU A 337 10.38 11.65 -23.65
CA LEU A 337 9.83 10.86 -24.77
C LEU A 337 8.32 11.02 -24.94
N ARG A 338 7.65 11.78 -24.05
CA ARG A 338 6.22 12.09 -24.20
C ARG A 338 5.95 12.95 -25.45
N LYS A 339 6.94 13.76 -25.85
CA LYS A 339 6.94 14.56 -27.08
C LYS A 339 7.82 13.85 -28.12
N PRO A 340 7.58 14.06 -29.43
CA PRO A 340 8.42 13.49 -30.48
C PRO A 340 9.89 13.77 -30.22
N ARG A 341 10.70 12.72 -30.11
CA ARG A 341 12.13 12.85 -29.78
C ARG A 341 12.95 11.80 -30.51
N LEU A 342 14.00 12.27 -31.16
CA LEU A 342 15.01 11.41 -31.75
C LEU A 342 15.97 10.92 -30.66
N VAL A 343 16.18 9.61 -30.58
CA VAL A 343 17.04 8.97 -29.58
C VAL A 343 18.06 8.05 -30.25
N LEU A 344 19.20 7.89 -29.57
CA LEU A 344 20.15 6.83 -29.87
C LEU A 344 19.81 5.62 -29.00
N TYR A 345 19.72 4.45 -29.61
CA TYR A 345 19.40 3.19 -28.96
C TYR A 345 20.58 2.24 -29.09
N ASP A 346 21.18 1.92 -27.94
CA ASP A 346 22.33 1.03 -27.83
C ASP A 346 22.00 -0.12 -26.87
N ALA A 347 21.42 -1.18 -27.43
CA ALA A 347 21.05 -2.37 -26.67
C ALA A 347 22.01 -3.53 -26.95
N PRO A 348 22.33 -4.36 -25.94
CA PRO A 348 23.12 -5.57 -26.12
C PRO A 348 22.52 -6.47 -27.19
N SER A 349 23.37 -7.20 -27.92
CA SER A 349 22.96 -8.13 -28.99
C SER A 349 22.04 -9.27 -28.52
N GLN A 350 21.88 -9.47 -27.21
CA GLN A 350 20.96 -10.45 -26.62
C GLN A 350 19.50 -9.95 -26.58
N VAL A 351 19.30 -8.62 -26.66
CA VAL A 351 17.98 -7.96 -26.66
C VAL A 351 17.46 -7.78 -28.09
N LEU A 352 18.35 -7.88 -29.09
CA LEU A 352 18.06 -7.64 -30.50
C LEU A 352 18.40 -8.87 -31.33
N ASP A 353 17.43 -9.41 -32.08
CA ASP A 353 17.63 -10.53 -33.01
C ASP A 353 18.56 -10.19 -34.22
N TYR A 354 19.11 -8.97 -34.28
CA TYR A 354 20.00 -8.52 -35.35
C TYR A 354 21.01 -7.49 -34.84
N ARG A 355 22.22 -7.47 -35.41
CA ARG A 355 23.21 -6.41 -35.13
C ARG A 355 22.72 -5.08 -35.69
N MET A 356 22.49 -4.10 -34.82
CA MET A 356 22.23 -2.73 -35.23
C MET A 356 23.48 -2.13 -35.87
N VAL A 357 23.35 -1.75 -37.14
CA VAL A 357 24.37 -0.94 -37.82
C VAL A 357 24.20 0.55 -37.45
N ASN A 358 22.98 0.94 -37.07
CA ASN A 358 22.60 2.29 -36.67
C ASN A 358 21.48 2.22 -35.62
N GLY A 359 21.62 2.94 -34.51
CA GLY A 359 20.72 2.91 -33.36
C GLY A 359 19.72 4.07 -33.31
N ARG A 360 19.50 4.83 -34.38
CA ARG A 360 18.65 6.03 -34.34
C ARG A 360 17.18 5.70 -34.50
N TYR A 361 16.39 6.15 -33.52
CA TYR A 361 14.95 5.94 -33.48
C TYR A 361 14.21 7.26 -33.24
N MET A 362 13.15 7.51 -34.00
CA MET A 362 12.17 8.53 -33.64
C MET A 362 11.14 7.93 -32.68
N VAL A 363 11.10 8.42 -31.45
CA VAL A 363 10.03 8.10 -30.51
C VAL A 363 8.94 9.15 -30.69
N ASP A 364 7.85 8.76 -31.34
CA ASP A 364 6.67 9.59 -31.55
C ASP A 364 5.43 8.71 -31.40
N ILE A 365 4.87 8.71 -30.19
CA ILE A 365 3.73 7.86 -29.84
C ILE A 365 2.45 8.31 -30.53
N GLU A 366 2.29 9.61 -30.82
CA GLU A 366 1.13 10.10 -31.55
C GLU A 366 1.14 9.57 -32.98
N THR A 367 2.28 9.69 -33.67
CA THR A 367 2.46 9.14 -35.02
C THR A 367 2.34 7.62 -35.00
N TYR A 368 2.93 6.93 -34.02
CA TYR A 368 2.77 5.47 -33.86
C TYR A 368 1.29 5.07 -33.85
N ARG A 369 0.46 5.73 -33.03
CA ARG A 369 -0.99 5.45 -32.95
C ARG A 369 -1.74 5.70 -34.24
N ARG A 370 -1.34 6.71 -35.02
CA ARG A 370 -1.97 6.97 -36.33
C ARG A 370 -1.76 5.79 -37.29
N PHE A 371 -0.60 5.14 -37.25
CA PHE A 371 -0.29 3.95 -38.05
C PHE A 371 -0.79 2.63 -37.46
N HIS A 372 -0.97 2.58 -36.14
CA HIS A 372 -1.35 1.36 -35.40
C HIS A 372 -2.68 1.53 -34.68
N ARG A 373 -3.65 2.22 -35.34
CA ARG A 373 -5.00 2.35 -34.79
C ARG A 373 -5.48 0.95 -34.37
N PRO A 374 -5.89 0.75 -33.11
CA PRO A 374 -6.32 -0.57 -32.68
C PRO A 374 -7.51 -1.00 -33.53
N ASN A 375 -7.46 -2.20 -34.11
CA ASN A 375 -8.69 -2.89 -34.50
C ASN A 375 -9.46 -3.17 -33.20
N THR A 376 -10.45 -2.34 -32.89
CA THR A 376 -11.21 -2.31 -31.63
C THR A 376 -12.14 -3.52 -31.43
N ILE A 377 -11.74 -4.76 -31.77
CA ILE A 377 -12.64 -5.93 -31.65
C ILE A 377 -12.03 -7.20 -31.02
N GLN A 378 -10.71 -7.33 -30.79
CA GLN A 378 -10.21 -8.52 -30.07
C GLN A 378 -9.03 -8.21 -29.14
N ASN A 379 -9.25 -8.48 -27.84
CA ASN A 379 -8.23 -8.74 -26.81
C ASN A 379 -7.80 -7.61 -25.85
N VAL A 380 -8.63 -6.59 -25.61
CA VAL A 380 -8.47 -5.77 -24.40
C VAL A 380 -9.52 -6.23 -23.41
N ALA A 381 -9.13 -7.09 -22.46
CA ALA A 381 -9.83 -7.14 -21.18
C ALA A 381 -9.91 -5.70 -20.71
N THR A 382 -11.12 -5.18 -20.51
CA THR A 382 -11.43 -3.77 -20.28
C THR A 382 -10.59 -3.23 -19.12
N GLU A 383 -9.40 -2.70 -19.43
CA GLU A 383 -8.54 -2.08 -18.43
C GLU A 383 -9.22 -0.75 -18.08
N HIS A 384 -9.85 -0.72 -16.91
CA HIS A 384 -10.51 0.48 -16.42
C HIS A 384 -9.44 1.53 -16.11
N VAL A 385 -9.37 2.55 -16.97
CA VAL A 385 -8.60 3.76 -16.69
C VAL A 385 -9.25 4.47 -15.52
N GLU A 386 -8.50 4.64 -14.44
CA GLU A 386 -9.02 5.27 -13.22
C GLU A 386 -8.86 6.79 -13.30
N GLN A 387 -7.73 7.25 -13.82
CA GLN A 387 -7.38 8.66 -13.84
C GLN A 387 -6.43 8.95 -14.99
N TYR A 388 -6.55 10.15 -15.57
CA TYR A 388 -5.55 10.69 -16.48
C TYR A 388 -4.71 11.75 -15.76
N LEU A 389 -3.44 11.86 -16.13
CA LEU A 389 -2.65 13.02 -15.72
C LEU A 389 -3.28 14.28 -16.36
N PRO A 390 -3.46 15.38 -15.60
CA PRO A 390 -3.93 16.65 -16.16
C PRO A 390 -3.06 17.13 -17.31
N LEU A 391 -3.67 17.80 -18.29
CA LEU A 391 -2.96 18.24 -19.50
C LEU A 391 -1.96 19.34 -19.17
N GLU A 392 -2.32 20.24 -18.25
CA GLU A 392 -1.49 21.33 -17.76
C GLU A 392 -0.18 20.80 -17.17
N VAL A 393 -0.28 19.72 -16.38
CA VAL A 393 0.87 19.03 -15.80
C VAL A 393 1.68 18.29 -16.88
N THR A 394 1.01 17.70 -17.87
CA THR A 394 1.66 17.00 -18.98
C THR A 394 2.49 17.94 -19.86
N GLU A 395 2.07 19.19 -20.01
CA GLU A 395 2.80 20.21 -20.79
C GLU A 395 3.99 20.83 -20.04
N SER A 396 4.07 20.63 -18.71
CA SER A 396 5.20 21.09 -17.89
C SER A 396 6.55 20.57 -18.40
N VAL A 397 7.60 21.39 -18.25
CA VAL A 397 8.97 21.01 -18.59
C VAL A 397 9.44 19.83 -17.73
N SER A 398 9.25 19.93 -16.42
CA SER A 398 9.61 18.89 -15.45
C SER A 398 8.46 17.91 -15.21
N PRO A 399 8.77 16.63 -14.92
CA PRO A 399 7.76 15.67 -14.49
C PRO A 399 7.18 16.06 -13.13
N PRO A 400 6.00 15.53 -12.79
CA PRO A 400 5.48 15.61 -11.42
C PRO A 400 6.47 15.10 -10.37
N THR A 401 6.44 15.71 -9.19
CA THR A 401 7.21 15.31 -8.01
C THR A 401 6.68 13.99 -7.41
N GLY A 402 7.42 13.45 -6.43
CA GLY A 402 7.02 12.25 -5.71
C GLY A 402 7.35 10.94 -6.43
N SER A 403 6.42 9.99 -6.38
CA SER A 403 6.60 8.65 -6.95
C SER A 403 6.40 8.54 -8.47
N PHE A 404 5.88 9.58 -9.14
CA PHE A 404 5.41 9.49 -10.52
C PHE A 404 6.46 8.90 -11.49
N THR A 405 7.70 9.40 -11.47
CA THR A 405 8.76 8.93 -12.37
C THR A 405 9.18 7.49 -12.11
N LEU A 406 9.03 6.99 -10.89
CA LEU A 406 9.33 5.60 -10.54
C LEU A 406 8.36 4.63 -11.22
N LEU A 407 7.12 5.05 -11.40
CA LEU A 407 5.99 4.23 -11.88
C LEU A 407 5.84 4.23 -13.42
N LEU A 408 6.75 4.88 -14.15
CA LEU A 408 6.67 4.98 -15.61
C LEU A 408 7.06 3.67 -16.31
N PRO A 409 6.45 3.37 -17.48
CA PRO A 409 6.70 2.15 -18.23
C PRO A 409 8.19 1.92 -18.51
N PRO A 410 8.65 0.65 -18.60
CA PRO A 410 10.04 0.33 -18.93
C PRO A 410 10.36 0.43 -20.43
N THR A 411 9.33 0.51 -21.28
CA THR A 411 9.48 0.46 -22.74
C THR A 411 8.61 1.50 -23.43
N THR A 412 9.03 1.89 -24.64
CA THR A 412 8.28 2.76 -25.56
C THR A 412 8.31 2.18 -26.98
N TYR A 413 7.60 2.80 -27.92
CA TYR A 413 7.74 2.48 -29.35
C TYR A 413 8.56 3.55 -30.07
N GLY A 414 9.52 3.12 -30.89
CA GLY A 414 10.28 4.01 -31.76
C GLY A 414 10.33 3.51 -33.19
N PHE A 415 10.40 4.43 -34.14
CA PHE A 415 10.58 4.18 -35.57
C PHE A 415 12.06 4.22 -35.94
N GLY A 416 12.61 3.10 -36.41
CA GLY A 416 14.02 3.00 -36.81
C GLY A 416 14.24 3.55 -38.22
N PHE A 417 15.17 4.47 -38.39
CA PHE A 417 15.44 5.07 -39.71
C PHE A 417 16.17 4.12 -40.66
N HIS A 418 17.00 3.21 -40.13
CA HIS A 418 17.77 2.25 -40.92
C HIS A 418 16.91 1.16 -41.55
N ASP A 419 15.87 0.70 -40.86
CA ASP A 419 15.02 -0.41 -41.30
C ASP A 419 13.56 -0.01 -41.58
N LYS A 420 13.19 1.24 -41.30
CA LYS A 420 11.85 1.82 -41.47
C LYS A 420 10.77 1.02 -40.73
N LYS A 421 11.10 0.45 -39.56
CA LYS A 421 10.17 -0.35 -38.75
C LYS A 421 9.96 0.27 -37.37
N TRP A 422 8.74 0.13 -36.87
CA TRP A 422 8.43 0.40 -35.47
C TRP A 422 8.89 -0.76 -34.60
N ARG A 423 9.55 -0.45 -33.47
CA ARG A 423 10.04 -1.43 -32.52
C ARG A 423 9.76 -1.00 -31.09
N LYS A 424 9.52 -1.99 -30.22
CA LYS A 424 9.46 -1.79 -28.78
C LYS A 424 10.89 -1.61 -28.27
N LEU A 425 11.18 -0.44 -27.70
CA LEU A 425 12.48 -0.04 -27.19
C LEU A 425 12.46 -0.09 -25.66
N VAL A 426 13.49 -0.69 -25.06
CA VAL A 426 13.70 -0.62 -23.61
C VAL A 426 14.38 0.71 -23.29
N ILE A 427 13.74 1.53 -22.47
CA ILE A 427 14.19 2.92 -22.24
C ILE A 427 15.59 2.97 -21.62
N GLY A 428 15.96 1.95 -20.84
CA GLY A 428 17.30 1.86 -20.24
C GLY A 428 18.46 1.78 -21.24
N TYR A 429 18.19 1.51 -22.52
CA TYR A 429 19.17 1.51 -23.62
C TYR A 429 19.07 2.73 -24.54
N ALA A 430 18.13 3.64 -24.26
CA ALA A 430 17.93 4.85 -25.04
C ALA A 430 18.65 6.03 -24.38
N THR A 431 19.35 6.82 -25.18
CA THR A 431 20.02 8.06 -24.74
C THR A 431 19.71 9.21 -25.68
N ASP A 432 19.94 10.44 -25.19
CA ASP A 432 19.92 11.62 -26.04
C ASP A 432 21.03 11.52 -27.11
N ILE A 433 20.73 12.02 -28.31
CA ILE A 433 21.73 12.12 -29.37
C ILE A 433 22.67 13.28 -29.06
N VAL A 434 23.97 13.01 -29.15
CA VAL A 434 25.01 14.03 -29.11
C VAL A 434 25.12 14.64 -30.50
N TRP A 435 24.51 15.81 -30.66
CA TRP A 435 24.56 16.56 -31.92
C TRP A 435 25.94 17.17 -32.10
N ASN A 436 26.45 17.14 -33.34
CA ASN A 436 27.74 17.69 -33.68
C ASN A 436 27.55 18.92 -34.58
N GLU A 437 27.89 20.09 -34.06
CA GLU A 437 27.81 21.35 -34.80
C GLU A 437 28.92 21.46 -35.87
N ASP A 438 30.11 20.89 -35.60
CA ASP A 438 31.23 20.89 -36.54
C ASP A 438 30.99 20.02 -37.79
N LEU A 439 30.11 19.02 -37.68
CA LEU A 439 29.78 18.10 -38.78
C LEU A 439 29.08 18.83 -39.94
N PHE A 440 28.34 19.91 -39.69
CA PHE A 440 27.74 20.74 -40.76
C PHE A 440 28.83 21.37 -41.64
N HIS A 441 29.93 21.83 -41.05
CA HIS A 441 31.04 22.41 -41.80
C HIS A 441 31.76 21.37 -42.64
N LYS A 442 31.86 20.14 -42.13
CA LYS A 442 32.49 18.98 -42.79
C LYS A 442 31.62 18.34 -43.87
N LEU A 443 30.35 18.73 -44.00
CA LEU A 443 29.48 18.23 -45.05
C LEU A 443 30.06 18.63 -46.42
N VAL A 444 30.33 17.66 -47.29
CA VAL A 444 30.82 17.92 -48.65
C VAL A 444 29.61 18.07 -49.59
N ILE A 445 28.90 19.18 -49.46
CA ILE A 445 27.83 19.59 -50.37
C ILE A 445 28.14 20.98 -50.94
N PRO A 446 27.63 21.32 -52.14
CA PRO A 446 27.85 22.62 -52.77
C PRO A 446 27.46 23.79 -51.85
N GLU A 447 28.24 24.87 -51.86
CA GLU A 447 28.04 26.00 -50.94
C GLU A 447 26.66 26.66 -51.12
N GLY A 448 26.11 26.64 -52.34
CA GLY A 448 24.74 27.09 -52.61
C GLY A 448 23.68 26.29 -51.84
N GLU A 449 23.82 24.97 -51.77
CA GLU A 449 22.90 24.09 -51.03
C GLU A 449 23.10 24.21 -49.52
N LYS A 450 24.35 24.40 -49.04
CA LYS A 450 24.62 24.72 -47.63
C LYS A 450 23.93 26.01 -47.20
N ASN A 451 23.95 27.03 -48.05
CA ASN A 451 23.32 28.30 -47.75
C ASN A 451 21.80 28.20 -47.71
N ILE A 452 21.19 27.35 -48.55
CA ILE A 452 19.76 27.03 -48.47
C ILE A 452 19.46 26.30 -47.15
N LEU A 453 20.25 25.29 -46.77
CA LEU A 453 20.06 24.58 -45.50
C LEU A 453 20.23 25.49 -44.28
N ARG A 454 21.19 26.43 -44.30
CA ARG A 454 21.34 27.47 -43.27
C ARG A 454 20.11 28.36 -43.18
N ALA A 455 19.59 28.82 -44.32
CA ALA A 455 18.41 29.68 -44.37
C ALA A 455 17.12 29.00 -43.90
N LEU A 456 17.07 27.66 -43.97
CA LEU A 456 15.93 26.85 -43.51
C LEU A 456 15.99 26.53 -42.01
N LEU A 457 17.08 26.86 -41.31
CA LEU A 457 17.25 26.57 -39.88
C LEU A 457 17.01 27.84 -39.04
N PRO A 458 16.29 27.77 -37.90
CA PRO A 458 15.70 28.95 -37.28
C PRO A 458 16.69 29.98 -36.69
N GLU A 459 17.97 29.66 -36.46
CA GLU A 459 18.87 30.57 -35.72
C GLU A 459 20.36 30.54 -36.16
N ASN A 460 20.70 30.16 -37.40
CA ASN A 460 22.08 30.01 -37.89
C ASN A 460 22.97 28.99 -37.12
N LYS A 461 22.43 28.27 -36.12
CA LYS A 461 23.08 27.12 -35.48
C LYS A 461 22.54 25.84 -36.07
N ALA A 462 23.29 25.26 -37.00
CA ALA A 462 22.95 24.00 -37.66
C ALA A 462 23.74 22.87 -37.01
N SER A 463 23.07 22.04 -36.22
CA SER A 463 23.67 20.80 -35.71
C SER A 463 23.27 19.62 -36.59
N VAL A 464 24.23 18.75 -36.90
CA VAL A 464 24.03 17.64 -37.84
C VAL A 464 24.32 16.33 -37.16
N ASP A 465 23.47 15.36 -37.45
CA ASP A 465 23.77 13.96 -37.22
C ASP A 465 23.72 13.19 -38.54
N VAL A 466 24.73 12.36 -38.80
CA VAL A 466 24.93 11.69 -40.09
C VAL A 466 24.65 10.20 -39.96
N GLU A 467 23.76 9.69 -40.81
CA GLU A 467 23.56 8.26 -41.03
C GLU A 467 24.25 7.82 -42.32
N ALA A 468 25.21 6.91 -42.22
CA ALA A 468 25.76 6.20 -43.37
C ALA A 468 24.87 4.98 -43.67
N GLY A 469 23.88 5.14 -44.56
CA GLY A 469 23.12 4.02 -45.10
C GLY A 469 24.00 3.22 -46.06
N ARG A 470 24.10 1.89 -45.87
CA ARG A 470 24.99 1.05 -46.69
C ARG A 470 24.69 1.13 -48.19
N ASP A 471 23.43 1.32 -48.61
CA ASP A 471 23.08 1.10 -50.02
C ASP A 471 22.17 2.15 -50.71
N ARG A 472 21.67 3.23 -50.07
CA ARG A 472 20.69 4.15 -50.71
C ARG A 472 20.73 5.65 -50.29
N GLY A 473 21.91 6.15 -49.94
CA GLY A 473 22.10 7.58 -49.61
C GLY A 473 22.23 7.84 -48.12
N SER A 474 22.90 8.94 -47.79
CA SER A 474 23.13 9.39 -46.42
C SER A 474 21.92 10.18 -45.93
N LEU A 475 21.38 9.83 -44.75
CA LEU A 475 20.36 10.65 -44.09
C LEU A 475 21.09 11.71 -43.25
N PHE A 476 20.79 12.98 -43.52
CA PHE A 476 21.24 14.10 -42.70
C PHE A 476 20.05 14.60 -41.91
N LEU A 477 20.16 14.53 -40.58
CA LEU A 477 19.18 15.11 -39.67
C LEU A 477 19.70 16.48 -39.25
N PHE A 478 18.90 17.51 -39.48
CA PHE A 478 19.19 18.87 -39.04
C PHE A 478 18.23 19.25 -37.93
N ARG A 479 18.77 19.87 -36.88
CA ARG A 479 17.98 20.41 -35.77
C ARG A 479 18.26 21.90 -35.63
N GLY A 480 17.17 22.67 -35.53
CA GLY A 480 17.16 24.04 -35.02
C GLY A 480 16.87 24.04 -33.53
N GLU A 481 17.51 24.94 -32.78
CA GLU A 481 17.10 25.25 -31.40
C GLU A 481 15.81 26.06 -31.37
#